data_AF-A0A2M7WYD1-F1
#
_entry.id   AF-A0A2M7WYD1-F1
#
_cell.length_a   1.000
_cell.length_b   1.000
_cell.length_c   1.000
_cell.angle_alpha   90.00
_cell.angle_beta   90.00
_cell.angle_gamma   90.00
#
_symmetry.space_group_name_H-M   'P 1'
#
loop_
_entity.id
_entity.type
_entity.pdbx_description
1 polymer ?
#
loop_
_entity_poly.entity_id
_entity_poly.type
_entity_poly.pdbx_seq_one_letter_code
_entity_poly.pdbx_strand_id
1 'polypeptide(L)'
;MSEDQDNPTKFNNKADGKTNPKDLVRVERQEFFSGPLPHPQVLAGYEQICPGAADRIISMAEKQSDHRQGLEKKVTASNIDNEKMGMYFAFLALLAFLIVGTVLLMCDKELAGLITLIATGGVFIGNYILTKKKEKEISEKKKKKIKTEEEEN
;
A
#
# COMPACT_ATOMS: atom_id res chain seq x y z
N MET A 1 31.24 -4.26 -52.92
CA MET A 1 30.01 -4.15 -52.12
C MET A 1 29.78 -5.54 -51.54
N SER A 2 29.98 -5.71 -50.22
CA SER A 2 29.47 -6.77 -49.31
C SER A 2 29.49 -8.24 -49.81
N GLU A 3 30.43 -9.08 -49.38
CA GLU A 3 30.36 -9.92 -48.15
C GLU A 3 29.11 -10.79 -48.07
N ASP A 4 29.25 -12.11 -48.30
CA ASP A 4 28.79 -13.13 -47.35
C ASP A 4 29.27 -14.57 -47.70
N GLN A 5 29.69 -15.28 -46.63
CA GLN A 5 29.85 -16.74 -46.40
C GLN A 5 30.96 -17.55 -47.10
N ASP A 6 31.91 -18.10 -46.30
CA ASP A 6 31.85 -19.50 -45.79
C ASP A 6 33.07 -19.81 -44.87
N ASN A 7 32.82 -20.67 -43.86
CA ASN A 7 33.67 -21.26 -42.82
C ASN A 7 34.76 -22.20 -43.46
N PRO A 8 35.69 -22.93 -42.77
CA PRO A 8 35.78 -23.18 -41.32
C PRO A 8 37.19 -23.31 -40.68
N THR A 9 37.18 -23.30 -39.33
CA THR A 9 38.09 -24.02 -38.41
C THR A 9 39.57 -24.14 -38.77
N LYS A 10 40.42 -23.42 -38.01
CA LYS A 10 41.64 -24.01 -37.44
C LYS A 10 41.90 -23.49 -36.02
N PHE A 11 41.57 -24.32 -35.04
CA PHE A 11 42.24 -24.29 -33.75
C PHE A 11 43.71 -24.62 -33.99
N ASN A 12 44.63 -23.74 -33.61
CA ASN A 12 46.00 -24.15 -33.35
C ASN A 12 46.49 -23.45 -32.09
N ASN A 13 46.57 -24.26 -31.03
CA ASN A 13 47.26 -23.92 -29.81
C ASN A 13 48.76 -23.85 -30.11
N LYS A 14 49.34 -22.65 -29.98
CA LYS A 14 50.74 -22.52 -29.61
C LYS A 14 50.79 -21.69 -28.34
N ALA A 15 50.88 -22.42 -27.22
CA ALA A 15 51.39 -21.89 -25.98
C ALA A 15 52.74 -21.22 -26.25
N ASP A 16 52.88 -19.97 -25.83
CA ASP A 16 54.05 -19.45 -25.13
C ASP A 16 54.01 -17.92 -25.12
N GLY A 17 53.85 -17.34 -23.93
CA GLY A 17 53.87 -15.89 -23.78
C GLY A 17 53.39 -15.38 -22.42
N LYS A 18 54.13 -15.70 -21.35
CA LYS A 18 54.22 -14.99 -20.05
C LYS A 18 52.99 -14.14 -19.65
N THR A 19 52.08 -14.72 -18.87
CA THR A 19 51.05 -13.95 -18.15
C THR A 19 51.72 -13.14 -17.03
N ASN A 20 51.70 -11.81 -17.20
CA ASN A 20 52.14 -10.83 -16.21
C ASN A 20 50.99 -10.66 -15.18
N PRO A 21 51.22 -10.70 -13.86
CA PRO A 21 50.15 -10.64 -12.85
C PRO A 21 49.65 -9.19 -12.65
N LYS A 22 49.17 -8.57 -13.72
CA LYS A 22 48.64 -7.21 -13.73
C LYS A 22 47.34 -7.11 -14.53
N ASP A 23 46.53 -8.17 -14.51
CA ASP A 23 45.10 -8.01 -14.77
C ASP A 23 44.53 -7.15 -13.64
N LEU A 24 44.60 -5.84 -13.85
CA LEU A 24 44.03 -4.81 -13.01
C LEU A 24 42.52 -4.98 -13.08
N VAL A 25 41.99 -5.86 -12.23
CA VAL A 25 40.56 -5.93 -11.97
C VAL A 25 40.16 -4.61 -11.33
N ARG A 26 39.68 -3.67 -12.16
CA ARG A 26 39.07 -2.43 -11.70
C ARG A 26 37.71 -2.79 -11.09
N VAL A 27 37.70 -3.00 -9.77
CA VAL A 27 36.46 -3.17 -9.02
C VAL A 27 35.84 -1.78 -8.86
N GLU A 28 34.84 -1.47 -9.67
CA GLU A 28 34.03 -0.27 -9.52
C GLU A 28 32.99 -0.53 -8.41
N ARG A 29 33.23 0.02 -7.22
CA ARG A 29 32.29 -0.08 -6.10
C ARG A 29 31.14 0.90 -6.34
N GLN A 30 29.99 0.39 -6.80
CA GLN A 30 28.75 1.15 -6.78
C GLN A 30 28.11 1.04 -5.39
N GLU A 31 28.01 2.17 -4.69
CA GLU A 31 27.31 2.25 -3.41
C GLU A 31 25.88 2.72 -3.65
N PHE A 32 24.90 1.83 -3.43
CA PHE A 32 23.48 2.16 -3.48
C PHE A 32 23.03 2.61 -2.10
N PHE A 33 22.78 3.90 -1.93
CA PHE A 33 22.17 4.43 -0.72
C PHE A 33 20.66 4.59 -0.93
N SER A 34 19.87 3.99 -0.06
CA SER A 34 18.42 4.16 -0.03
C SER A 34 18.03 4.69 1.34
N GLY A 35 17.47 5.89 1.34
CA GLY A 35 17.07 6.60 2.54
C GLY A 35 16.49 7.96 2.18
N PRO A 36 15.84 8.64 3.13
CA PRO A 36 15.27 9.97 2.90
C PRO A 36 16.33 11.05 2.67
N LEU A 37 17.61 10.74 2.93
CA LEU A 37 18.74 11.63 2.72
C LEU A 37 19.70 11.06 1.66
N PRO A 38 20.37 11.91 0.87
CA PRO A 38 21.48 11.49 0.02
C PRO A 38 22.67 10.95 0.83
N HIS A 39 23.55 10.18 0.19
CA HIS A 39 24.82 9.77 0.80
C HIS A 39 25.64 11.01 1.26
N PRO A 40 26.34 10.97 2.41
CA PRO A 40 27.06 12.12 2.95
C PRO A 40 28.04 12.77 1.96
N GLN A 41 28.71 11.98 1.13
CA GLN A 41 29.62 12.49 0.09
C GLN A 41 28.89 13.29 -0.99
N VAL A 42 27.69 12.87 -1.38
CA VAL A 42 26.84 13.59 -2.34
C VAL A 42 26.31 14.88 -1.71
N LEU A 43 25.91 14.81 -0.43
CA LEU A 43 25.44 15.94 0.34
C LEU A 43 26.52 17.01 0.50
N ALA A 44 27.76 16.60 0.77
CA ALA A 44 28.93 17.48 0.79
C ALA A 44 29.22 18.12 -0.59
N GLY A 45 29.01 17.37 -1.68
CA GLY A 45 29.11 17.90 -3.05
C GLY A 45 28.10 19.02 -3.32
N TYR A 46 26.84 18.86 -2.88
CA TYR A 46 25.83 19.91 -3.00
C TYR A 46 26.19 21.18 -2.22
N GLU A 47 26.75 21.03 -1.02
CA GLU A 47 27.18 22.16 -0.20
C GLU A 47 28.36 22.93 -0.83
N GLN A 48 29.28 22.22 -1.47
CA GLN A 48 30.40 22.85 -2.19
C GLN A 48 29.95 23.60 -3.45
N ILE A 49 28.92 23.10 -4.16
CA ILE A 49 28.38 23.75 -5.36
C ILE A 49 27.51 24.95 -4.98
N CYS A 50 26.69 24.81 -3.94
CA CYS A 50 25.76 25.83 -3.48
C CYS A 50 25.68 25.79 -1.95
N PRO A 51 26.37 26.71 -1.25
CA PRO A 51 26.34 26.78 0.20
C PRO A 51 24.90 26.90 0.73
N GLY A 52 24.55 26.08 1.72
CA GLY A 52 23.21 25.94 2.29
C GLY A 52 22.29 24.95 1.55
N ALA A 53 22.76 24.29 0.48
CA ALA A 53 21.97 23.26 -0.19
C ALA A 53 21.80 21.99 0.66
N ALA A 54 22.84 21.61 1.42
CA ALA A 54 22.76 20.46 2.32
C ALA A 54 21.63 20.63 3.36
N ASP A 55 21.61 21.78 4.03
CA ASP A 55 20.60 22.12 5.04
C ASP A 55 19.18 22.12 4.46
N ARG A 56 18.99 22.66 3.25
CA ARG A 56 17.70 22.64 2.55
C ARG A 56 17.22 21.22 2.22
N ILE A 57 18.13 20.33 1.82
CA ILE A 57 17.81 18.93 1.53
C ILE A 57 17.40 18.19 2.82
N ILE A 58 18.16 18.40 3.91
CA ILE A 58 17.85 17.80 5.21
C ILE A 58 16.50 18.30 5.71
N SER A 59 16.27 19.61 5.69
CA SER A 59 14.99 20.22 6.09
C SER A 59 13.82 19.73 5.23
N MET A 60 14.04 19.48 3.94
CA MET A 60 13.01 18.90 3.07
C MET A 60 12.66 17.47 3.48
N ALA A 61 13.66 16.64 3.79
CA ALA A 61 13.45 15.29 4.27
C ALA A 61 12.73 15.25 5.63
N GLU A 62 13.10 16.14 6.56
CA GLU A 62 12.41 16.29 7.85
C GLU A 62 10.94 16.69 7.66
N LYS A 63 10.65 17.70 6.84
CA LYS A 63 9.27 18.13 6.55
C LYS A 63 8.44 17.03 5.93
N GLN A 64 9.02 16.23 5.03
CA GLN A 64 8.34 15.07 4.44
C GLN A 64 8.05 13.99 5.49
N SER A 65 9.01 13.73 6.38
CA SER A 65 8.82 12.80 7.51
C SER A 65 7.71 13.28 8.45
N ASP A 66 7.73 14.56 8.84
CA ASP A 66 6.72 15.17 9.70
C ASP A 66 5.33 15.17 9.06
N HIS A 67 5.24 15.47 7.76
CA HIS A 67 3.99 15.40 7.02
C HIS A 67 3.43 13.98 7.01
N ARG A 68 4.29 12.97 6.70
CA ARG A 68 3.90 11.56 6.71
C ARG A 68 3.44 11.10 8.09
N GLN A 69 4.19 11.45 9.15
CA GLN A 69 3.78 11.17 10.52
C GLN A 69 2.46 11.86 10.89
N GLY A 70 2.24 13.09 10.42
CA GLY A 70 0.99 13.81 10.61
C GLY A 70 -0.20 13.12 9.96
N LEU A 71 -0.03 12.60 8.73
CA LEU A 71 -1.04 11.80 8.05
C LEU A 71 -1.32 10.49 8.79
N GLU A 72 -0.27 9.77 9.20
CA GLU A 72 -0.41 8.53 9.99
C GLU A 72 -1.21 8.78 11.28
N LYS A 73 -0.84 9.81 12.04
CA LYS A 73 -1.56 10.22 13.26
C LYS A 73 -3.03 10.56 12.99
N LYS A 74 -3.31 11.31 11.92
CA LYS A 74 -4.68 11.70 11.55
C LYS A 74 -5.53 10.49 11.16
N VAL A 75 -4.97 9.55 10.41
CA VAL A 75 -5.65 8.30 10.04
C VAL A 75 -5.95 7.47 11.29
N THR A 76 -4.97 7.30 12.18
CA THR A 76 -5.17 6.57 13.44
C THR A 76 -6.21 7.24 14.33
N ALA A 77 -6.16 8.56 14.51
CA ALA A 77 -7.14 9.31 15.30
C ALA A 77 -8.55 9.19 14.71
N SER A 78 -8.69 9.36 13.39
CA SER A 78 -9.98 9.22 12.70
C SER A 78 -10.55 7.80 12.83
N ASN A 79 -9.70 6.77 12.82
CA ASN A 79 -10.14 5.39 13.03
C ASN A 79 -10.67 5.19 14.45
N ILE A 80 -9.97 5.72 15.46
CA ILE A 80 -10.38 5.64 16.86
C ILE A 80 -11.72 6.36 17.09
N ASP A 81 -11.90 7.54 16.51
CA ASP A 81 -13.14 8.30 16.68
C ASP A 81 -14.32 7.61 16.01
N ASN A 82 -14.13 7.08 14.79
CA ASN A 82 -15.16 6.28 14.12
C ASN A 82 -15.54 5.01 14.91
N GLU A 83 -14.55 4.34 15.50
CA GLU A 83 -14.78 3.15 16.34
C GLU A 83 -15.58 3.50 17.60
N LYS A 84 -15.22 4.61 18.28
CA LYS A 84 -15.95 5.11 19.44
C LYS A 84 -17.40 5.45 19.09
N MET A 85 -17.64 6.15 17.98
CA MET A 85 -19.00 6.48 17.56
C MET A 85 -19.80 5.22 17.24
N GLY A 86 -19.20 4.24 16.55
CA GLY A 86 -19.81 2.94 16.30
C GLY A 86 -20.22 2.23 17.60
N MET A 87 -19.35 2.25 18.62
CA MET A 87 -19.64 1.67 19.93
C MET A 87 -20.78 2.41 20.66
N TYR A 88 -20.82 3.74 20.59
CA TYR A 88 -21.94 4.51 21.17
C TYR A 88 -23.27 4.20 20.49
N PHE A 89 -23.32 4.12 19.15
CA PHE A 89 -24.54 3.75 18.44
C PHE A 89 -24.98 2.30 18.73
N ALA A 90 -24.03 1.38 18.85
CA ALA A 90 -24.31 0.00 19.24
C ALA A 90 -24.88 -0.09 20.66
N PHE A 91 -24.29 0.65 21.60
CA PHE A 91 -24.79 0.74 22.97
C PHE A 91 -26.21 1.32 23.03
N LEU A 92 -26.46 2.40 22.28
CA LEU A 92 -27.78 3.03 22.23
C LEU A 92 -28.83 2.11 21.58
N ALA A 93 -28.46 1.39 20.52
CA ALA A 93 -29.33 0.42 19.87
C ALA A 93 -29.68 -0.75 20.82
N LEU A 94 -28.69 -1.25 21.57
CA LEU A 94 -28.92 -2.28 22.58
C LEU A 94 -29.89 -1.80 23.66
N LEU A 95 -29.69 -0.58 24.16
CA LEU A 95 -30.58 0.02 25.15
C LEU A 95 -32.01 0.16 24.61
N ALA A 96 -32.17 0.60 23.36
CA ALA A 96 -33.47 0.68 22.70
C ALA A 96 -34.14 -0.70 22.58
N PHE A 97 -33.40 -1.74 22.19
CA PHE A 97 -33.92 -3.11 22.13
C PHE A 97 -34.36 -3.62 23.50
N LEU A 98 -33.62 -3.31 24.57
CA LEU A 98 -34.02 -3.67 25.94
C LEU A 98 -35.33 -2.99 26.33
N ILE A 99 -35.47 -1.69 26.09
CA ILE A 99 -36.70 -0.93 26.40
C ILE A 99 -37.89 -1.50 25.62
N VAL A 100 -37.72 -1.70 24.30
CA VAL A 100 -38.77 -2.27 23.44
C VAL A 100 -39.15 -3.67 23.92
N GLY A 101 -38.16 -4.51 24.27
CA GLY A 101 -38.39 -5.84 24.82
C GLY A 101 -39.20 -5.80 26.12
N THR A 102 -38.84 -4.91 27.06
CA THR A 102 -39.57 -4.75 28.33
C THR A 102 -41.02 -4.30 28.10
N VAL A 103 -41.26 -3.33 27.22
CA VAL A 103 -42.62 -2.86 26.89
C VAL A 103 -43.44 -3.99 26.25
N LEU A 104 -42.81 -4.79 25.39
CA LEU A 104 -43.48 -5.88 24.70
C LEU A 104 -43.93 -7.00 25.66
N LEU A 105 -43.11 -7.29 26.68
CA LEU A 105 -43.48 -8.21 27.77
C LEU A 105 -44.67 -7.67 28.58
N MET A 106 -44.72 -6.36 28.83
CA MET A 106 -45.86 -5.75 29.55
C MET A 106 -47.16 -5.75 28.73
N CYS A 107 -47.10 -5.83 27.40
CA CYS A 107 -48.27 -5.81 26.52
C CYS A 107 -48.80 -7.20 26.13
N ASP A 108 -48.23 -8.29 26.64
CA ASP A 108 -48.68 -9.69 26.41
C ASP A 108 -48.77 -10.09 24.91
N LYS A 109 -48.08 -9.35 24.03
CA LYS A 109 -48.02 -9.55 22.58
C LYS A 109 -46.68 -10.15 22.15
N GLU A 110 -46.20 -11.13 22.92
CA GLU A 110 -44.87 -11.73 22.74
C GLU A 110 -44.66 -12.27 21.32
N LEU A 111 -45.66 -12.98 20.78
CA LEU A 111 -45.54 -13.69 19.51
C LEU A 111 -45.53 -12.73 18.30
N ALA A 112 -46.39 -11.72 18.31
CA ALA A 112 -46.44 -10.71 17.25
C ALA A 112 -45.17 -9.86 17.23
N GLY A 113 -44.67 -9.47 18.42
CA GLY A 113 -43.47 -8.65 18.52
C GLY A 113 -42.19 -9.40 18.12
N LEU A 114 -42.07 -10.69 18.47
CA LEU A 114 -40.97 -11.54 18.01
C LEU A 114 -40.91 -11.66 16.48
N ILE A 115 -42.06 -11.89 15.82
CA ILE A 115 -42.13 -12.00 14.36
C ILE A 115 -41.66 -10.70 13.70
N THR A 116 -42.10 -9.54 14.18
CA THR A 116 -41.65 -8.24 13.64
C THR A 116 -40.16 -8.00 13.85
N LEU A 117 -39.59 -8.39 14.99
CA LEU A 117 -38.18 -8.18 15.31
C LEU A 117 -37.28 -9.07 14.41
N ILE A 118 -37.66 -10.33 14.23
CA ILE A 118 -36.96 -11.26 13.33
C ILE A 118 -37.08 -10.81 11.87
N ALA A 119 -38.27 -10.39 11.43
CA ALA A 119 -38.50 -9.93 10.06
C ALA A 119 -37.67 -8.68 9.73
N THR A 120 -37.67 -7.68 10.62
CA THR A 120 -36.87 -6.46 10.43
C THR A 120 -35.37 -6.74 10.46
N GLY A 121 -34.89 -7.53 11.43
CA GLY A 121 -33.50 -7.96 11.48
C GLY A 121 -33.05 -8.70 10.22
N GLY A 122 -33.90 -9.60 9.69
CA GLY A 122 -33.66 -10.34 8.45
C GLY A 122 -33.49 -9.44 7.22
N VAL A 123 -34.28 -8.37 7.11
CA VAL A 123 -34.15 -7.38 6.02
C VAL A 123 -32.81 -6.64 6.11
N PHE A 124 -32.39 -6.22 7.30
CA PHE A 124 -31.10 -5.54 7.48
C PHE A 124 -29.92 -6.46 7.14
N ILE A 125 -29.92 -7.69 7.65
CA ILE A 125 -28.87 -8.68 7.37
C ILE A 125 -28.84 -9.01 5.87
N GLY A 126 -30.02 -9.21 5.25
CA GLY A 126 -30.15 -9.44 3.82
C GLY A 126 -29.57 -8.30 2.99
N ASN A 127 -29.94 -7.05 3.31
CA ASN A 127 -29.41 -5.86 2.64
C ASN A 127 -27.88 -5.73 2.80
N TYR A 128 -27.35 -6.02 3.99
CA TYR A 128 -25.91 -5.99 4.22
C TYR A 128 -25.16 -7.03 3.37
N ILE A 129 -25.66 -8.27 3.30
CA ILE A 129 -25.07 -9.33 2.47
C ILE A 129 -25.12 -8.96 0.99
N LEU A 130 -26.26 -8.44 0.51
CA LEU A 130 -26.43 -8.00 -0.87
C LEU A 130 -25.48 -6.84 -1.22
N THR A 131 -25.33 -5.87 -0.30
CA THR A 131 -24.43 -4.73 -0.46
C THR A 131 -22.96 -5.19 -0.53
N LYS A 132 -22.55 -6.06 0.40
CA LYS A 132 -21.19 -6.62 0.42
C LYS A 132 -20.87 -7.44 -0.83
N LYS A 133 -21.87 -8.13 -1.39
CA LYS A 133 -21.72 -8.85 -2.68
C LYS A 133 -21.49 -7.87 -3.84
N LYS A 134 -22.27 -6.79 -3.91
CA LYS A 134 -22.12 -5.74 -4.93
C LYS A 134 -20.75 -5.06 -4.89
N GLU A 135 -20.24 -4.75 -3.69
CA GLU A 135 -18.91 -4.12 -3.53
C GLU A 135 -17.78 -5.00 -4.07
N LYS A 136 -17.84 -6.31 -3.80
CA LYS A 136 -16.87 -7.28 -4.36
C LYS A 136 -16.91 -7.32 -5.88
N GLU A 137 -18.10 -7.40 -6.46
CA GLU A 137 -18.26 -7.42 -7.92
C GLU A 137 -17.75 -6.13 -8.58
N ILE A 138 -17.96 -4.97 -7.96
CA ILE A 138 -17.45 -3.68 -8.43
C ILE A 138 -15.92 -3.63 -8.37
N SER A 139 -15.32 -4.11 -7.26
CA SER A 139 -13.87 -4.16 -7.10
C SER A 139 -13.20 -5.10 -8.11
N GLU A 140 -13.80 -6.26 -8.36
CA GLU A 140 -13.31 -7.21 -9.37
C GLU A 140 -13.42 -6.65 -10.79
N LYS A 141 -14.53 -5.97 -11.14
CA LYS A 141 -14.68 -5.31 -12.45
C LYS A 141 -13.67 -4.18 -12.65
N LYS A 142 -13.39 -3.38 -11.62
CA LYS A 142 -12.34 -2.33 -11.67
C LYS A 142 -10.94 -2.94 -11.87
N LYS A 143 -10.59 -3.99 -11.12
CA LYS A 143 -9.30 -4.69 -11.28
C LYS A 143 -9.14 -5.31 -12.67
N LYS A 144 -10.21 -5.87 -13.25
CA LYS A 144 -10.18 -6.41 -14.62
C LYS A 144 -9.97 -5.32 -15.67
N LYS A 145 -10.67 -4.17 -15.57
CA LYS A 145 -10.47 -3.05 -16.49
C LYS A 145 -9.04 -2.50 -16.48
N ILE A 146 -8.48 -2.29 -15.29
CA ILE A 146 -7.10 -1.78 -15.14
C ILE A 146 -6.09 -2.73 -15.79
N LYS A 147 -6.23 -4.05 -15.58
CA LYS A 147 -5.36 -5.03 -16.22
C LYS A 147 -5.46 -5.05 -17.75
N THR A 148 -6.67 -4.87 -18.29
CA THR A 148 -6.86 -4.81 -19.75
C THR A 148 -6.26 -3.53 -20.35
N GLU A 149 -6.35 -2.39 -19.65
CA GLU A 149 -5.72 -1.13 -20.07
C GLU A 149 -4.18 -1.17 -20.01
N GLU A 150 -3.59 -1.96 -19.09
CA GLU A 150 -2.13 -2.18 -19.02
C GLU A 150 -1.60 -3.16 -20.07
N GLU A 151 -2.42 -4.07 -20.61
CA GLU A 151 -2.03 -5.03 -21.64
C GLU A 151 -2.17 -4.47 -23.08
N GLU A 152 -2.94 -3.40 -23.28
CA GLU A 152 -3.19 -2.79 -24.59
C GLU A 152 -2.19 -1.65 -24.95
N ASN A 153 -1.30 -1.28 -24.03
CA ASN A 153 -0.37 -0.15 -24.14
C ASN A 153 1.09 -0.57 -24.01
#